data_AF-A0A9W8JMA3-F1
#
_entry.id   AF-A0A9W8JMA3-F1
#
_cell.length_a   1.000
_cell.length_b   1.000
_cell.length_c   1.000
_cell.angle_alpha   90.00
_cell.angle_beta   90.00
_cell.angle_gamma   90.00
#
_symmetry.space_group_name_H-M   'P 1'
#
loop_
_entity.id
_entity.type
_entity.pdbx_description
1 polymer ?
#
loop_
_entity_poly.entity_id
_entity_poly.type
_entity_poly.pdbx_seq_one_letter_code
_entity_poly.pdbx_strand_id
1 'polypeptide(L)'
;MQIPKIAYDFERKIPIPQPKVWSTWQLLQSKIVHAVHLLLFVSGAAAVRPAYPCARIDSKVESGKIGKAELKKDIFTAFSWFPIWFGCLAYAIAVSEAMTQEAQNLNIRCIPKWIEILLVDGRKDLDSQQDGVGVINPRGLTLDETFVSDLANSCVGRFDGSVERVGAFVTIPADDKEDAVSIDWLVACHVPVWYAWGQREEEIARKNPYWQRYAPPPDAVQVTSGGE
;
A
#
# COMPACT_ATOMS: atom_id res chain seq x y z
N MET A 1 11.21 11.60 2.09
CA MET A 1 10.64 12.26 0.89
C MET A 1 10.66 13.77 1.08
N GLN A 2 11.34 14.53 0.21
CA GLN A 2 11.43 15.99 0.32
C GLN A 2 10.10 16.65 -0.05
N ILE A 3 9.61 17.60 0.75
CA ILE A 3 8.39 18.37 0.46
C ILE A 3 8.69 19.45 -0.60
N PRO A 4 7.97 19.49 -1.74
CA PRO A 4 8.15 20.50 -2.77
C PRO A 4 7.96 21.91 -2.19
N LYS A 5 8.90 22.81 -2.48
CA LYS A 5 8.67 24.25 -2.28
C LYS A 5 7.69 24.75 -3.34
N ILE A 6 7.04 25.88 -3.07
CA ILE A 6 6.21 26.55 -4.08
C ILE A 6 7.11 27.38 -4.99
N ALA A 7 7.00 27.14 -6.30
CA ALA A 7 7.54 27.95 -7.37
C ALA A 7 6.41 28.74 -8.06
N TYR A 8 6.77 29.57 -9.03
CA TYR A 8 5.82 30.34 -9.82
C TYR A 8 6.03 30.07 -11.30
N ASP A 9 4.96 29.71 -11.99
CA ASP A 9 4.91 29.59 -13.44
C ASP A 9 4.61 30.97 -14.02
N PHE A 10 5.60 31.57 -14.68
CA PHE A 10 5.47 32.90 -15.27
C PHE A 10 4.59 32.93 -16.52
N GLU A 11 4.49 31.82 -17.25
CA GLU A 11 3.66 31.73 -18.46
C GLU A 11 2.20 31.64 -18.09
N ARG A 12 1.88 30.74 -17.16
CA ARG A 12 0.50 30.52 -16.68
C ARG A 12 0.08 31.49 -15.58
N LYS A 13 1.02 32.25 -15.02
CA LYS A 13 0.83 33.19 -13.91
C LYS A 13 0.21 32.54 -12.67
N ILE A 14 0.57 31.29 -12.38
CA ILE A 14 0.07 30.51 -11.24
C ILE A 14 1.21 30.01 -10.35
N PRO A 15 0.95 29.80 -9.05
CA PRO A 15 1.87 29.05 -8.21
C PRO A 15 1.84 27.57 -8.59
N ILE A 16 3.02 26.95 -8.63
CA ILE A 16 3.17 25.52 -8.93
C ILE A 16 4.12 24.87 -7.89
N PRO A 17 4.02 23.55 -7.65
CA PRO A 17 5.08 22.83 -6.95
C PRO A 17 6.43 23.01 -7.66
N GLN A 18 7.53 22.98 -6.92
CA GLN A 18 8.87 22.98 -7.50
C GLN A 18 8.99 21.82 -8.52
N PRO A 19 9.19 22.12 -9.82
CA PRO A 19 9.02 21.11 -10.87
C PRO A 19 9.86 19.85 -10.67
N LYS A 20 11.15 20.01 -10.34
CA LYS A 20 12.06 18.87 -10.13
C LYS A 20 11.58 17.91 -9.05
N VAL A 21 11.18 18.44 -7.88
CA VAL A 21 10.72 17.61 -6.75
C VAL A 21 9.35 17.01 -7.05
N TRP A 22 8.48 17.78 -7.72
CA TRP A 22 7.15 17.33 -8.11
C TRP A 22 7.19 16.18 -9.11
N SER A 23 8.04 16.27 -10.14
CA SER A 23 8.24 15.18 -11.10
C SER A 23 8.76 13.92 -10.42
N THR A 24 9.62 14.03 -9.39
CA THR A 24 10.04 12.87 -8.59
C THR A 24 8.87 12.25 -7.83
N TRP A 25 7.97 13.06 -7.27
CA TRP A 25 6.76 12.56 -6.58
C TRP A 25 5.80 11.88 -7.56
N GLN A 26 5.57 12.47 -8.72
CA GLN A 26 4.74 11.89 -9.77
C GLN A 26 5.30 10.56 -10.27
N LEU A 27 6.62 10.48 -10.48
CA LEU A 27 7.29 9.23 -10.86
C LEU A 27 7.16 8.17 -9.77
N LEU A 28 7.41 8.53 -8.50
CA LEU A 28 7.26 7.62 -7.37
C LEU A 28 5.82 7.11 -7.25
N GLN A 29 4.83 7.99 -7.35
CA GLN A 29 3.42 7.62 -7.39
C GLN A 29 3.17 6.61 -8.51
N SER A 30 3.59 6.91 -9.74
CA SER A 30 3.37 6.02 -10.87
C SER A 30 4.01 4.64 -10.65
N LYS A 31 5.26 4.58 -10.15
CA LYS A 31 5.93 3.31 -9.85
C LYS A 31 5.19 2.50 -8.78
N ILE A 32 4.77 3.13 -7.68
CA ILE A 32 4.02 2.46 -6.61
C ILE A 32 2.66 1.97 -7.10
N VAL A 33 1.90 2.82 -7.79
CA VAL A 33 0.58 2.49 -8.34
C VAL A 33 0.69 1.30 -9.30
N HIS A 34 1.69 1.31 -10.16
CA HIS A 34 1.94 0.26 -11.14
C HIS A 34 2.32 -1.06 -10.45
N ALA A 35 3.27 -1.03 -9.51
CA ALA A 35 3.63 -2.21 -8.72
C ALA A 35 2.44 -2.81 -7.97
N VAL A 36 1.62 -1.97 -7.31
CA VAL A 36 0.38 -2.41 -6.63
C VAL A 36 -0.57 -3.05 -7.63
N HIS A 37 -0.75 -2.46 -8.81
CA HIS A 37 -1.63 -3.01 -9.83
C HIS A 37 -1.18 -4.40 -10.27
N LEU A 38 0.10 -4.57 -10.62
CA LEU A 38 0.67 -5.83 -11.07
C LEU A 38 0.53 -6.92 -10.01
N LEU A 39 0.94 -6.63 -8.77
CA LEU A 39 0.93 -7.62 -7.69
C LEU A 39 -0.48 -8.07 -7.34
N LEU A 40 -1.43 -7.14 -7.22
CA LEU A 40 -2.82 -7.49 -6.93
C LEU A 40 -3.49 -8.21 -8.09
N PHE A 41 -3.19 -7.81 -9.34
CA PHE A 41 -3.74 -8.47 -10.52
C PHE A 41 -3.28 -9.93 -10.61
N VAL A 42 -1.97 -10.18 -10.46
CA VAL A 42 -1.40 -11.54 -10.50
C VAL A 42 -1.90 -12.38 -9.33
N SER A 43 -2.06 -11.77 -8.15
CA SER A 43 -2.54 -12.48 -6.96
C SER A 43 -4.07 -12.63 -6.90
N GLY A 44 -4.83 -12.06 -7.84
CA GLY A 44 -6.30 -12.06 -7.80
C GLY A 44 -6.92 -11.42 -6.57
N ALA A 45 -6.15 -10.64 -5.80
CA ALA A 45 -6.57 -10.14 -4.50
C ALA A 45 -7.37 -8.84 -4.64
N ALA A 46 -8.48 -8.77 -3.91
CA ALA A 46 -9.29 -7.57 -3.84
C ALA A 46 -8.58 -6.50 -2.99
N ALA A 47 -8.57 -5.26 -3.48
CA ALA A 47 -8.19 -4.08 -2.70
C ALA A 47 -8.88 -2.83 -3.24
N VAL A 48 -9.34 -1.98 -2.34
CA VAL A 48 -9.80 -0.63 -2.71
C VAL A 48 -8.58 0.26 -2.89
N ARG A 49 -8.40 0.79 -4.09
CA ARG A 49 -7.25 1.65 -4.41
C ARG A 49 -7.47 3.06 -3.87
N PRO A 50 -6.51 3.64 -3.11
CA PRO A 50 -6.62 5.01 -2.63
C PRO A 50 -6.65 6.02 -3.78
N ALA A 51 -6.98 7.28 -3.46
CA ALA A 51 -6.80 8.37 -4.42
C ALA A 51 -5.31 8.58 -4.74
N TYR A 52 -4.99 8.93 -5.99
CA TYR A 52 -3.61 9.23 -6.38
C TYR A 52 -3.09 10.49 -5.65
N PRO A 53 -1.91 10.43 -5.00
CA PRO A 53 -1.36 11.53 -4.20
C PRO A 53 -1.31 12.88 -4.93
N CYS A 54 -0.86 12.88 -6.19
CA CYS A 54 -0.57 14.07 -6.98
C CYS A 54 -1.77 14.56 -7.82
N ALA A 55 -2.77 13.70 -8.06
CA ALA A 55 -3.82 13.95 -9.06
C ALA A 55 -4.60 15.25 -8.83
N ARG A 56 -4.85 15.59 -7.56
CA ARG A 56 -5.58 16.83 -7.22
C ARG A 56 -4.80 18.09 -7.62
N ILE A 57 -3.48 18.10 -7.37
CA ILE A 57 -2.63 19.24 -7.73
C ILE A 57 -2.48 19.29 -9.24
N ASP A 58 -2.23 18.15 -9.89
CA ASP A 58 -2.05 18.07 -11.33
C ASP A 58 -3.27 18.65 -12.07
N SER A 59 -4.48 18.24 -11.68
CA SER A 59 -5.74 18.78 -12.23
C SER A 59 -5.91 20.29 -12.00
N LYS A 60 -5.49 20.82 -10.84
CA LYS A 60 -5.59 22.25 -10.53
C LYS A 60 -4.56 23.10 -11.28
N VAL A 61 -3.35 22.57 -11.48
CA VAL A 61 -2.29 23.22 -12.26
C VAL A 61 -2.65 23.23 -13.74
N GLU A 62 -3.25 22.15 -14.25
CA GLU A 62 -3.78 22.07 -15.62
C GLU A 62 -4.92 23.07 -15.85
N SER A 63 -5.84 23.20 -14.90
CA SER A 63 -6.96 24.15 -15.00
C SER A 63 -6.59 25.61 -14.73
N GLY A 64 -5.36 25.90 -14.26
CA GLY A 64 -4.90 27.24 -13.94
C GLY A 64 -5.58 27.88 -12.71
N LYS A 65 -6.33 27.11 -11.92
CA LYS A 65 -7.13 27.60 -10.80
C LYS A 65 -6.55 27.13 -9.47
N ILE A 66 -5.45 27.75 -9.04
CA ILE A 66 -4.83 27.42 -7.76
C ILE A 66 -4.17 28.62 -7.09
N GLY A 67 -4.54 28.86 -5.83
CA GLY A 67 -3.91 29.88 -4.99
C GLY A 67 -2.67 29.34 -4.25
N LYS A 68 -1.76 30.24 -3.83
CA LYS A 68 -0.52 29.85 -3.12
C LYS A 68 -0.79 29.12 -1.80
N ALA A 69 -1.75 29.60 -1.01
CA ALA A 69 -2.12 28.99 0.27
C ALA A 69 -2.78 27.61 0.07
N GLU A 70 -3.65 27.51 -0.93
CA GLU A 70 -4.32 26.26 -1.32
C GLU A 70 -3.31 25.23 -1.81
N LEU A 71 -2.38 25.62 -2.68
CA LEU A 71 -1.30 24.75 -3.14
C LEU A 71 -0.47 24.20 -1.97
N LYS A 72 -0.13 25.04 -0.99
CA LYS A 72 0.60 24.58 0.20
C LYS A 72 -0.17 23.48 0.93
N LYS A 73 -1.48 23.68 1.17
CA LYS A 73 -2.35 22.69 1.83
C LYS A 73 -2.43 21.40 1.03
N ASP A 74 -2.59 21.51 -0.29
CA ASP A 74 -2.70 20.36 -1.17
C ASP A 74 -1.39 19.57 -1.26
N ILE A 75 -0.22 20.21 -1.18
CA ILE A 75 1.08 19.52 -1.14
C ILE A 75 1.18 18.66 0.11
N PHE A 76 0.76 19.19 1.28
CA PHE A 76 0.71 18.40 2.51
C PHE A 76 -0.31 17.28 2.44
N THR A 77 -1.47 17.52 1.82
CA THR A 77 -2.47 16.46 1.61
C THR A 77 -1.91 15.35 0.72
N ALA A 78 -1.26 15.70 -0.39
CA ALA A 78 -0.58 14.74 -1.28
C ALA A 78 0.49 13.95 -0.52
N PHE A 79 1.31 14.62 0.30
CA PHE A 79 2.31 13.95 1.16
C PHE A 79 1.67 12.88 2.05
N SER A 80 0.55 13.20 2.70
CA SER A 80 -0.17 12.29 3.59
C SER A 80 -0.80 11.09 2.88
N TRP A 81 -0.99 11.14 1.56
CA TRP A 81 -1.50 10.00 0.78
C TRP A 81 -0.42 8.97 0.42
N PHE A 82 0.86 9.34 0.38
CA PHE A 82 1.94 8.39 0.07
C PHE A 82 2.04 7.22 1.08
N PRO A 83 1.98 7.45 2.42
CA PRO A 83 1.94 6.37 3.40
C PRO A 83 0.82 5.36 3.16
N ILE A 84 -0.36 5.83 2.72
CA ILE A 84 -1.50 4.95 2.42
C ILE A 84 -1.17 4.05 1.23
N TRP A 85 -0.56 4.60 0.18
CA TRP A 85 -0.09 3.82 -0.96
C TRP A 85 1.06 2.86 -0.61
N PHE A 86 1.97 3.24 0.29
CA PHE A 86 2.97 2.31 0.82
C PHE A 86 2.35 1.17 1.61
N GLY A 87 1.28 1.43 2.37
CA GLY A 87 0.48 0.39 3.03
C GLY A 87 -0.16 -0.57 2.03
N CYS A 88 -0.78 -0.04 0.97
CA CYS A 88 -1.33 -0.87 -0.11
C CYS A 88 -0.26 -1.70 -0.83
N LEU A 89 0.94 -1.14 -1.03
CA LEU A 89 2.07 -1.87 -1.63
C LEU A 89 2.57 -2.98 -0.71
N ALA A 90 2.73 -2.71 0.59
CA ALA A 90 3.08 -3.74 1.56
C ALA A 90 2.03 -4.87 1.58
N TYR A 91 0.75 -4.54 1.56
CA TYR A 91 -0.32 -5.53 1.46
C TYR A 91 -0.19 -6.38 0.18
N ALA A 92 0.00 -5.75 -0.97
CA ALA A 92 0.13 -6.46 -2.24
C ALA A 92 1.34 -7.40 -2.27
N ILE A 93 2.47 -6.98 -1.66
CA ILE A 93 3.65 -7.83 -1.50
C ILE A 93 3.33 -9.01 -0.58
N ALA A 94 2.77 -8.77 0.60
CA ALA A 94 2.45 -9.81 1.58
C ALA A 94 1.51 -10.88 1.00
N VAL A 95 0.48 -10.46 0.26
CA VAL A 95 -0.44 -11.36 -0.42
C VAL A 95 0.30 -12.21 -1.46
N SER A 96 1.14 -11.58 -2.28
CA SER A 96 1.93 -12.30 -3.27
C SER A 96 2.89 -13.32 -2.63
N GLU A 97 3.46 -12.98 -1.47
CA GLU A 97 4.29 -13.91 -0.70
C GLU A 97 3.50 -15.07 -0.12
N ALA A 98 2.32 -14.82 0.46
CA ALA A 98 1.46 -15.86 1.02
C ALA A 98 1.04 -16.90 -0.03
N MET A 99 0.72 -16.46 -1.25
CA MET A 99 0.44 -17.35 -2.37
C MET A 99 1.65 -18.22 -2.79
N THR A 100 2.86 -17.80 -2.44
CA THR A 100 4.11 -18.48 -2.82
C THR A 100 4.64 -19.39 -1.70
N GLN A 101 4.23 -19.18 -0.45
CA GLN A 101 4.68 -19.98 0.69
C GLN A 101 4.32 -21.47 0.55
N GLU A 102 3.24 -21.82 -0.16
CA GLU A 102 2.91 -23.21 -0.50
C GLU A 102 4.03 -23.93 -1.29
N ALA A 103 4.79 -23.19 -2.12
CA ALA A 103 5.92 -23.72 -2.88
C ALA A 103 7.26 -23.73 -2.11
N GLN A 104 7.42 -22.83 -1.12
CA GLN A 104 8.65 -22.74 -0.31
C GLN A 104 8.78 -23.90 0.70
N ASN A 105 7.67 -24.57 1.05
CA ASN A 105 7.67 -25.79 1.87
C ASN A 105 8.53 -26.94 1.29
N LEU A 106 8.96 -26.81 0.03
CA LEU A 106 9.87 -27.74 -0.66
C LEU A 106 11.37 -27.37 -0.52
N ASN A 107 11.73 -26.40 0.32
CA ASN A 107 13.11 -26.04 0.66
C ASN A 107 13.99 -25.54 -0.52
N ILE A 108 13.36 -25.05 -1.59
CA ILE A 108 14.04 -24.44 -2.73
C ILE A 108 14.24 -22.96 -2.40
N ARG A 109 15.49 -22.48 -2.35
CA ARG A 109 15.79 -21.04 -2.31
C ARG A 109 15.28 -20.39 -3.59
N CYS A 110 14.07 -19.85 -3.54
CA CYS A 110 13.45 -19.14 -4.64
C CYS A 110 13.47 -17.65 -4.33
N ILE A 111 13.73 -16.84 -5.37
CA ILE A 111 13.50 -15.40 -5.34
C ILE A 111 12.02 -15.18 -4.96
N PRO A 112 11.69 -14.29 -4.00
CA PRO A 112 10.31 -13.96 -3.68
C PRO A 112 9.50 -13.66 -4.96
N LYS A 113 8.31 -14.26 -5.11
CA LYS A 113 7.57 -14.19 -6.37
C LYS A 113 7.23 -12.76 -6.79
N TRP A 114 6.95 -11.89 -5.82
CA TRP A 114 6.70 -10.49 -6.07
C TRP A 114 7.89 -9.80 -6.75
N ILE A 115 9.13 -10.14 -6.40
CA ILE A 115 10.35 -9.63 -7.06
C ILE A 115 10.37 -10.07 -8.52
N GLU A 116 10.08 -11.35 -8.79
CA GLU A 116 10.01 -11.87 -10.16
C GLU A 116 8.94 -11.14 -10.98
N ILE A 117 7.73 -10.96 -10.43
CA ILE A 117 6.62 -10.26 -11.09
C ILE A 117 7.03 -8.84 -11.50
N LEU A 118 7.64 -8.08 -10.58
CA LEU A 118 8.03 -6.69 -10.86
C LEU A 118 9.20 -6.61 -11.87
N LEU A 119 10.17 -7.52 -11.79
CA LEU A 119 11.32 -7.55 -12.71
C LEU A 119 10.97 -8.06 -14.12
N VAL A 120 9.96 -8.93 -14.27
CA VAL A 120 9.49 -9.38 -15.58
C VAL A 120 8.82 -8.23 -16.33
N ASP A 121 8.06 -7.39 -15.63
CA ASP A 121 7.46 -6.20 -16.23
C ASP A 121 8.54 -5.18 -16.67
N GLY A 122 9.52 -4.91 -15.82
CA GLY A 122 10.64 -4.02 -16.16
C GLY A 122 11.48 -4.49 -17.37
N ARG A 123 11.52 -5.79 -17.66
CA ARG A 123 12.22 -6.35 -18.83
C ARG A 123 11.44 -6.22 -20.14
N LYS A 124 10.10 -6.33 -20.10
CA LYS A 124 9.25 -6.14 -21.29
C LYS A 124 9.39 -4.74 -21.88
N ASP A 125 9.64 -3.75 -21.03
CA ASP A 125 9.91 -2.36 -21.45
C ASP A 125 11.27 -2.22 -22.16
N LEU A 126 12.30 -2.96 -21.73
CA LEU A 126 13.65 -2.91 -22.31
C LEU A 126 13.73 -3.61 -23.67
N ASP A 127 13.07 -4.77 -23.80
CA ASP A 127 13.05 -5.53 -25.06
C ASP A 127 12.29 -4.75 -26.16
N SER A 128 11.22 -4.05 -25.77
CA SER A 128 10.46 -3.16 -26.67
C SER A 128 11.27 -1.94 -27.17
N GLN A 129 12.39 -1.62 -26.50
CA GLN A 129 13.26 -0.49 -26.86
C GLN A 129 14.37 -0.89 -27.83
N GLN A 130 14.68 -2.20 -27.98
CA GLN A 130 15.72 -2.71 -28.88
C GLN A 130 15.25 -2.90 -30.33
N ASP A 131 13.94 -3.07 -30.58
CA ASP A 131 13.39 -3.37 -31.91
C ASP A 131 13.18 -2.14 -32.83
N GLY A 132 13.74 -0.97 -32.50
CA GLY A 132 13.70 0.22 -33.37
C GLY A 132 12.33 0.86 -33.57
N VAL A 133 11.24 0.20 -33.17
CA VAL A 133 9.89 0.75 -33.02
C VAL A 133 9.66 1.00 -31.53
N GLY A 134 10.47 1.88 -30.95
CA GLY A 134 10.34 2.25 -29.56
C GLY A 134 8.97 2.85 -29.30
N VAL A 135 8.06 2.09 -28.69
CA VAL A 135 6.97 2.69 -27.92
C VAL A 135 7.68 3.37 -26.75
N ILE A 136 8.00 4.65 -26.94
CA ILE A 136 8.60 5.49 -25.91
C ILE A 136 7.70 5.34 -24.69
N ASN A 137 8.17 4.65 -23.66
CA ASN A 137 7.48 4.54 -22.40
C ASN A 137 7.35 5.98 -21.87
N PRO A 138 6.18 6.65 -21.95
CA PRO A 138 6.13 8.11 -22.05
C PRO A 138 6.60 8.85 -20.78
N ARG A 139 6.97 8.12 -19.71
CA ARG A 139 7.21 8.64 -18.37
C ARG A 139 8.37 8.00 -17.60
N GLY A 140 9.20 7.15 -18.21
CA GLY A 140 10.27 6.44 -17.48
C GLY A 140 9.74 5.52 -16.36
N LEU A 141 8.59 4.88 -16.61
CA LEU A 141 7.85 4.04 -15.67
C LEU A 141 8.42 2.61 -15.57
N THR A 142 9.74 2.46 -15.56
CA THR A 142 10.35 1.12 -15.45
C THR A 142 10.52 0.75 -13.98
N LEU A 143 10.02 -0.43 -13.60
CA LEU A 143 10.28 -1.05 -12.30
C LEU A 143 11.62 -1.81 -12.36
N ASP A 144 12.69 -1.03 -12.42
CA ASP A 144 14.07 -1.52 -12.53
C ASP A 144 14.55 -2.28 -11.28
N GLU A 145 15.70 -2.94 -11.41
CA GLU A 145 16.36 -3.66 -10.32
C GLU A 145 16.63 -2.77 -9.11
N THR A 146 16.95 -1.48 -9.34
CA THR A 146 17.15 -0.51 -8.26
C THR A 146 15.87 -0.29 -7.46
N PHE A 147 14.74 -0.03 -8.12
CA PHE A 147 13.45 0.13 -7.44
C PHE A 147 13.07 -1.12 -6.65
N VAL A 148 13.23 -2.31 -7.24
CA VAL A 148 12.87 -3.58 -6.58
C VAL A 148 13.80 -3.87 -5.40
N SER A 149 15.11 -3.61 -5.54
CA SER A 149 16.09 -3.74 -4.46
C SER A 149 15.81 -2.75 -3.32
N ASP A 150 15.53 -1.48 -3.64
CA ASP A 150 15.18 -0.47 -2.63
C ASP A 150 13.89 -0.86 -1.89
N LEU A 151 12.90 -1.39 -2.61
CA LEU A 151 11.65 -1.87 -2.04
C LEU A 151 11.87 -3.04 -1.08
N ALA A 152 12.67 -4.04 -1.48
CA ALA A 152 12.99 -5.22 -0.66
C ALA A 152 13.75 -4.85 0.63
N ASN A 153 14.62 -3.84 0.57
CA ASN A 153 15.39 -3.37 1.72
C ASN A 153 14.64 -2.33 2.58
N SER A 154 13.47 -1.87 2.14
CA SER A 154 12.66 -0.90 2.88
C SER A 154 11.73 -1.56 3.91
N CYS A 155 11.12 -0.76 4.78
CA CYS A 155 10.07 -1.22 5.69
C CYS A 155 8.80 -1.72 4.98
N VAL A 156 8.60 -1.38 3.70
CA VAL A 156 7.43 -1.79 2.92
C VAL A 156 7.52 -3.28 2.58
N GLY A 157 8.71 -3.78 2.23
CA GLY A 157 8.96 -5.15 1.80
C GLY A 157 9.37 -6.13 2.90
N ARG A 158 9.37 -5.72 4.18
CA ARG A 158 9.84 -6.55 5.30
C ARG A 158 8.72 -6.87 6.30
N PHE A 159 8.35 -8.13 6.45
CA PHE A 159 7.28 -8.59 7.34
C PHE A 159 7.87 -9.33 8.54
N ASP A 160 8.70 -8.63 9.30
CA ASP A 160 9.33 -9.15 10.52
C ASP A 160 9.15 -8.14 11.67
N GLY A 161 9.41 -8.59 12.90
CA GLY A 161 9.23 -7.78 14.11
C GLY A 161 10.15 -6.55 14.24
N SER A 162 11.08 -6.32 13.31
CA SER A 162 11.91 -5.11 13.28
C SER A 162 11.22 -3.89 12.68
N VAL A 163 10.06 -4.06 12.04
CA VAL A 163 9.30 -2.98 11.40
C VAL A 163 8.04 -2.68 12.21
N GLU A 164 7.96 -1.49 12.79
CA GLU A 164 6.71 -1.00 13.37
C GLU A 164 5.70 -0.70 12.26
N ARG A 165 4.53 -1.33 12.33
CA ARG A 165 3.44 -1.17 11.36
C ARG A 165 2.24 -0.47 11.98
N VAL A 166 1.56 0.33 11.19
CA VAL A 166 0.23 0.82 11.54
C VAL A 166 -0.70 -0.39 11.58
N GLY A 167 -1.37 -0.60 12.71
CA GLY A 167 -2.26 -1.74 12.87
C GLY A 167 -3.62 -1.54 12.22
N ALA A 168 -4.44 -2.59 12.25
CA ALA A 168 -5.74 -2.66 11.62
C ALA A 168 -6.86 -2.80 12.65
N PHE A 169 -7.98 -2.11 12.41
CA PHE A 169 -9.24 -2.41 13.09
C PHE A 169 -10.00 -3.45 12.26
N VAL A 170 -10.23 -4.61 12.85
CA VAL A 170 -10.97 -5.71 12.23
C VAL A 170 -12.34 -5.81 12.89
N THR A 171 -13.37 -6.09 12.09
CA THR A 171 -14.72 -6.36 12.57
C THR A 171 -15.02 -7.82 12.33
N ILE A 172 -15.47 -8.56 13.34
CA ILE A 172 -15.89 -9.96 13.16
C ILE A 172 -17.13 -9.96 12.24
N PRO A 173 -17.09 -10.65 11.08
CA PRO A 173 -18.21 -10.68 10.14
C PRO A 173 -19.50 -11.19 10.77
N ALA A 174 -20.65 -10.68 10.31
CA ALA A 174 -21.96 -11.04 10.87
C ALA A 174 -22.45 -12.42 10.48
N ASP A 175 -21.85 -13.04 9.48
CA ASP A 175 -22.13 -14.40 9.03
C ASP A 175 -21.19 -15.44 9.66
N ASP A 176 -20.38 -15.04 10.65
CA ASP A 176 -19.42 -15.85 11.41
C ASP A 176 -18.36 -16.54 10.55
N LYS A 177 -18.20 -16.12 9.30
CA LYS A 177 -17.19 -16.62 8.37
C LYS A 177 -15.92 -15.78 8.44
N GLU A 178 -14.80 -16.44 8.18
CA GLU A 178 -13.52 -15.78 8.05
C GLU A 178 -13.48 -14.96 6.75
N ASP A 179 -13.00 -13.72 6.85
CA ASP A 179 -12.71 -12.90 5.67
C ASP A 179 -11.55 -13.50 4.87
N ALA A 180 -11.41 -13.10 3.61
CA ALA A 180 -10.26 -13.50 2.78
C ALA A 180 -8.91 -13.11 3.39
N VAL A 181 -8.91 -12.12 4.29
CA VAL A 181 -7.75 -11.69 5.08
C VAL A 181 -8.04 -11.96 6.54
N SER A 182 -7.34 -12.93 7.12
CA SER A 182 -7.57 -13.35 8.50
C SER A 182 -6.78 -12.53 9.52
N ILE A 183 -7.26 -12.52 10.77
CA ILE A 183 -6.53 -11.90 11.89
C ILE A 183 -5.15 -12.55 12.05
N ASP A 184 -5.06 -13.88 11.97
CA ASP A 184 -3.79 -14.59 12.07
C ASP A 184 -2.81 -14.20 10.97
N TRP A 185 -3.30 -14.03 9.74
CA TRP A 185 -2.46 -13.60 8.62
C TRP A 185 -1.92 -12.18 8.83
N LEU A 186 -2.75 -11.26 9.33
CA LEU A 186 -2.31 -9.91 9.67
C LEU A 186 -1.23 -9.93 10.76
N VAL A 187 -1.43 -10.70 11.82
CA VAL A 187 -0.46 -10.87 12.91
C VAL A 187 0.83 -11.51 12.39
N ALA A 188 0.75 -12.52 11.53
CA ALA A 188 1.91 -13.13 10.87
C ALA A 188 2.69 -12.13 10.00
N CYS A 189 2.00 -11.15 9.42
CA CYS A 189 2.61 -10.02 8.71
C CYS A 189 3.13 -8.91 9.64
N HIS A 190 3.16 -9.14 10.95
CA HIS A 190 3.53 -8.17 12.00
C HIS A 190 2.66 -6.90 11.98
N VAL A 191 1.39 -7.01 11.59
CA VAL A 191 0.40 -5.94 11.68
C VAL A 191 -0.33 -6.06 13.02
N PRO A 192 -0.25 -5.07 13.92
CA PRO A 192 -1.07 -5.06 15.12
C PRO A 192 -2.56 -5.08 14.77
N VAL A 193 -3.38 -5.85 15.48
CA VAL A 193 -4.82 -5.96 15.20
C VAL A 193 -5.61 -5.57 16.44
N TRP A 194 -6.64 -4.76 16.24
CA TRP A 194 -7.65 -4.43 17.24
C TRP A 194 -9.04 -4.79 16.71
N TYR A 195 -9.89 -5.34 17.56
CA TYR A 195 -11.30 -5.60 17.26
C TYR A 195 -12.11 -5.35 18.51
N ALA A 196 -13.38 -4.98 18.33
CA ALA A 196 -14.30 -4.86 19.45
C ALA A 196 -14.62 -6.26 19.99
N TRP A 197 -14.73 -6.37 21.31
CA TRP A 197 -15.21 -7.58 21.97
C TRP A 197 -16.37 -7.23 22.88
N GLY A 198 -17.59 -7.54 22.45
CA GLY A 198 -18.81 -7.34 23.23
C GLY A 198 -19.71 -8.57 23.22
N GLN A 199 -20.95 -8.38 23.67
CA GLN A 199 -21.94 -9.47 23.77
C GLN A 199 -22.14 -10.21 22.43
N ARG A 200 -22.11 -9.48 21.32
CA ARG A 200 -22.22 -10.08 19.97
C ARG A 200 -21.07 -11.03 19.71
N GLU A 201 -19.83 -10.58 19.90
CA GLU A 201 -18.64 -11.39 19.64
C GLU A 201 -18.54 -12.58 20.59
N GLU A 202 -18.99 -12.44 21.84
CA GLU A 202 -19.12 -13.56 22.78
C GLU A 202 -20.12 -14.62 22.31
N GLU A 203 -21.27 -14.21 21.76
CA GLU A 203 -22.27 -15.11 21.21
C GLU A 203 -21.74 -15.86 19.98
N ILE A 204 -20.98 -15.17 19.12
CA ILE A 204 -20.31 -15.76 17.95
C ILE A 204 -19.26 -16.78 18.41
N ALA A 205 -18.39 -16.39 19.35
CA ALA A 205 -17.33 -17.23 19.91
C ALA A 205 -17.86 -18.48 20.61
N ARG A 206 -19.03 -18.40 21.26
CA ARG A 206 -19.68 -19.58 21.88
C ARG A 206 -20.14 -20.61 20.85
N LYS A 207 -20.50 -20.17 19.65
CA LYS A 207 -20.98 -21.03 18.56
C LYS A 207 -19.85 -21.53 17.66
N ASN A 208 -18.75 -20.78 17.57
CA ASN A 208 -17.65 -21.05 16.68
C ASN A 208 -16.30 -21.07 17.43
N PRO A 209 -15.68 -22.26 17.62
CA PRO A 209 -14.38 -22.40 18.27
C PRO A 209 -13.25 -21.58 17.64
N TYR A 210 -13.35 -21.29 16.34
CA TYR A 210 -12.39 -20.43 15.64
C TYR A 210 -12.35 -19.02 16.24
N TRP A 211 -13.51 -18.42 16.52
CA TRP A 211 -13.57 -17.07 17.10
C TRP A 211 -13.28 -17.08 18.61
N GLN A 212 -13.51 -18.20 19.29
CA GLN A 212 -13.22 -18.36 20.71
C GLN A 212 -11.76 -18.13 21.08
N ARG A 213 -10.81 -18.45 20.19
CA ARG A 213 -9.37 -18.23 20.43
C ARG A 213 -8.97 -16.76 20.52
N TYR A 214 -9.83 -15.86 20.03
CA TYR A 214 -9.64 -14.42 20.08
C TYR A 214 -10.34 -13.78 21.28
N ALA A 215 -10.96 -14.58 22.16
CA ALA A 215 -11.53 -14.05 23.38
C ALA A 215 -10.45 -13.39 24.24
N PRO A 216 -10.71 -12.20 24.81
CA PRO A 216 -9.80 -11.59 25.75
C PRO A 216 -9.62 -12.53 26.94
N PRO A 217 -8.40 -12.61 27.52
CA PRO A 217 -8.20 -13.42 28.70
C PRO A 217 -9.07 -12.88 29.86
N PRO A 218 -9.48 -13.73 30.83
CA PRO A 218 -10.48 -13.35 31.84
C PRO A 218 -10.13 -12.12 32.69
N ASP A 219 -8.85 -11.80 32.78
CA ASP A 219 -8.26 -10.65 33.47
C ASP A 219 -8.21 -9.36 32.64
N ALA A 220 -8.35 -9.44 31.31
CA ALA A 220 -8.35 -8.29 30.40
C ALA A 220 -9.76 -7.75 30.09
N VAL A 221 -10.82 -8.36 30.63
CA VAL A 221 -12.18 -7.83 30.54
C VAL A 221 -12.28 -6.58 31.42
N GLN A 222 -11.87 -5.43 30.87
CA GLN A 222 -12.25 -4.15 31.44
C GLN A 222 -13.75 -4.00 31.23
N VAL A 223 -14.51 -4.27 32.30
CA VAL A 223 -15.91 -3.89 32.39
C VAL A 223 -15.95 -2.38 32.20
N THR A 224 -16.34 -1.91 31.02
CA THR A 224 -16.75 -0.52 30.83
C THR A 224 -18.09 -0.37 31.54
N SER A 225 -18.06 -0.32 32.87
CA SER A 225 -19.18 0.11 33.69
C SER A 225 -19.17 1.64 33.68
N GLY A 226 -19.89 2.22 32.73
CA GLY A 226 -20.15 3.66 32.63
C GLY A 226 -20.87 3.98 31.33
N GLY A 227 -22.11 4.47 31.31
CA GLY A 227 -23.01 4.87 32.38
C GLY A 227 -24.44 4.90 31.84
N GLU A 228 -25.36 5.19 32.76
CA GLU A 228 -26.81 5.36 32.59
C GLU A 228 -27.23 6.29 31.44
#